data_AF-A0A4Q6VGZ1-F1
#
_entry.id   AF-A0A4Q6VGZ1-F1
#
_cell.length_a   1.000
_cell.length_b   1.000
_cell.length_c   1.000
_cell.angle_alpha   90.00
_cell.angle_beta   90.00
_cell.angle_gamma   90.00
#
_symmetry.space_group_name_H-M   'P 1'
#
loop_
_entity.id
_entity.type
_entity.pdbx_description
1 polymer ?
#
loop_
_entity_poly.entity_id
_entity_poly.type
_entity_poly.pdbx_seq_one_letter_code
_entity_poly.pdbx_strand_id
1 'polypeptide(L)'
;MLFLYCVLVVCGGVLLTAGVIEQRRHFTNLEHIPSRVLVNGIRGKSSITRLCAGALRGGGLTTVAKTTGTAARFIHPDATEEPVYRKFGIANVVEQIGIVRRAATYHPDALVIECMAVMPALQEINQSKLIRSTIGVLCNVREDHLAEMGPTLDDVARSLSRSMPEGGICVTAEQDRFHILQEEADARDCKLVYADPETVTDEELRGFSWFTFKENVAIALTVAELLGVERGTALQGMYDAPPDPGVLSVERYTTHDGKKLRFANVFAANDPESTLMNINQLLDLGAIHRPLSVVINCRPDRVERNGQMGEIIPELEPEQVFVIGHPAKSAIDAIPAAWRSRAVDLGGDRRDPEEFMAELLGRLGPDSSLVAIGNIHGQGEHLLEHLAELPPDDSDPEEGQAAPGAPHQGTPAAPGQDQEPPASRTGELYVPRIDPYQSYPESYEARYGPQQPPPPGLGATPQWPGHGNPGPGHPPADGPYRTAPGQEPYPGPPQARQPAPEESRAPTRPRGLFEPVRPPEPGDTPQAPPPATPFGQGRRAAAPPPDHPGQDRPAQTPPPAPRDGNTSGYRPGENR
;
A
#
# COMPACT_ATOMS: atom_id res chain seq x y z
N MET A 1 22.63 -18.15 43.62
CA MET A 1 21.22 -18.05 43.21
C MET A 1 20.59 -16.69 43.53
N LEU A 2 20.66 -16.19 44.78
CA LEU A 2 20.10 -14.86 45.13
C LEU A 2 20.64 -13.70 44.28
N PHE A 3 21.96 -13.66 44.07
CA PHE A 3 22.60 -12.64 43.22
C PHE A 3 22.04 -12.61 41.79
N LEU A 4 21.90 -13.77 41.13
CA LEU A 4 21.35 -13.86 39.78
C LEU A 4 19.87 -13.43 39.73
N TYR A 5 19.09 -13.73 40.77
CA TYR A 5 17.71 -13.26 40.88
C TYR A 5 17.65 -11.73 41.04
N CYS A 6 18.49 -11.14 41.87
CA CYS A 6 18.60 -9.69 42.00
C CYS A 6 18.99 -9.03 40.67
N VAL A 7 19.97 -9.58 39.95
CA VAL A 7 20.37 -9.08 38.63
C VAL A 7 19.20 -9.16 37.64
N LEU A 8 18.50 -10.29 37.58
CA LEU A 8 17.33 -10.45 36.69
C LEU A 8 16.23 -9.43 37.00
N VAL A 9 15.90 -9.25 38.29
CA VAL A 9 14.86 -8.29 38.72
C VAL A 9 15.28 -6.86 38.42
N VAL A 10 16.54 -6.49 38.65
CA VAL A 10 17.05 -5.15 38.32
C VAL A 10 17.04 -4.92 36.82
N CYS A 11 17.55 -5.86 36.02
CA CYS A 11 17.51 -5.77 34.56
C CYS A 11 16.07 -5.68 34.04
N GLY A 12 15.16 -6.50 34.56
CA GLY A 12 13.73 -6.45 34.24
C GLY A 12 13.10 -5.11 34.61
N GLY A 13 13.44 -4.56 35.78
CA GLY A 13 12.98 -3.25 36.22
C GLY A 13 13.49 -2.11 35.34
N VAL A 14 14.75 -2.17 34.92
CA VAL A 14 15.35 -1.20 33.99
C VAL A 14 14.67 -1.28 32.62
N LEU A 15 14.48 -2.47 32.06
CA LEU A 15 13.80 -2.67 30.78
C LEU A 15 12.33 -2.20 30.82
N LEU A 16 11.61 -2.53 31.90
CA LEU A 16 10.24 -2.06 32.10
C LEU A 16 10.18 -0.53 32.17
N THR A 17 11.07 0.09 32.96
CA THR A 17 11.13 1.54 33.10
C THR A 17 11.46 2.21 31.76
N ALA A 18 12.42 1.67 31.01
CA ALA A 18 12.78 2.17 29.68
C ALA A 18 11.59 2.07 28.71
N GLY A 19 10.89 0.94 28.68
CA GLY A 19 9.70 0.75 27.85
C GLY A 19 8.55 1.70 28.20
N VAL A 20 8.31 1.96 29.49
CA VAL A 20 7.32 2.95 29.93
C VAL A 20 7.70 4.36 29.49
N ILE A 21 8.99 4.72 29.59
CA ILE A 21 9.48 6.04 29.13
C ILE A 21 9.32 6.18 27.62
N GLU A 22 9.68 5.16 26.85
CA GLU A 22 9.53 5.15 25.39
C GLU A 22 8.05 5.29 24.99
N GLN A 23 7.16 4.50 25.61
CA GLN A 23 5.73 4.56 25.34
C GLN A 23 5.15 5.95 25.65
N ARG A 24 5.54 6.55 26.78
CA ARG A 24 5.08 7.90 27.15
C ARG A 24 5.56 8.94 26.15
N ARG A 25 6.83 8.89 25.73
CA ARG A 25 7.37 9.80 24.70
C ARG A 25 6.65 9.65 23.37
N HIS A 26 6.34 8.42 22.97
CA HIS A 26 5.56 8.15 21.76
C HIS A 26 4.15 8.74 21.85
N PHE A 27 3.47 8.57 22.99
CA PHE A 27 2.15 9.15 23.20
C PHE A 27 2.16 10.67 23.21
N THR A 28 3.17 11.30 23.80
CA THR A 28 3.36 12.76 23.70
C THR A 28 3.54 13.21 22.24
N ASN A 29 4.27 12.45 21.42
CA ASN A 29 4.39 12.78 19.99
C ASN A 29 3.04 12.66 19.26
N LEU A 30 2.21 11.65 19.60
CA LEU A 30 0.86 11.52 19.04
C LEU A 30 -0.07 12.68 19.47
N GLU A 31 0.04 13.13 20.72
CA GLU A 31 -0.75 14.26 21.26
C GLU A 31 -0.43 15.59 20.56
N HIS A 32 0.80 15.76 20.02
CA HIS A 32 1.17 16.92 19.22
C HIS A 32 0.59 16.93 17.80
N ILE A 33 -0.04 15.83 17.36
CA ILE A 33 -0.61 15.68 16.02
C ILE A 33 -2.11 15.52 16.18
N PRO A 34 -2.93 16.58 16.13
CA PRO A 34 -4.33 16.52 16.54
C PRO A 34 -5.16 15.59 15.65
N SER A 35 -4.96 15.66 14.33
CA SER A 35 -5.65 14.82 13.37
C SER A 35 -4.75 13.70 12.88
N ARG A 36 -5.16 12.46 13.11
CA ARG A 36 -4.40 11.27 12.71
C ARG A 36 -5.32 10.39 11.89
N VAL A 37 -5.09 10.35 10.58
CA VAL A 37 -5.88 9.58 9.61
C VAL A 37 -5.17 8.26 9.34
N LEU A 38 -5.79 7.13 9.72
CA LEU A 38 -5.26 5.79 9.43
C LEU A 38 -6.02 5.18 8.26
N VAL A 39 -5.33 4.97 7.13
CA VAL A 39 -5.89 4.41 5.91
C VAL A 39 -5.63 2.92 5.83
N ASN A 40 -6.69 2.11 5.78
CA ASN A 40 -6.62 0.66 5.71
C ASN A 40 -7.63 0.11 4.68
N GLY A 41 -7.44 -1.13 4.25
CA GLY A 41 -8.26 -1.77 3.22
C GLY A 41 -7.43 -2.69 2.34
N ILE A 42 -8.07 -3.39 1.41
CA ILE A 42 -7.37 -4.32 0.53
C ILE A 42 -6.64 -3.56 -0.58
N ARG A 43 -7.35 -2.74 -1.36
CA ARG A 43 -6.78 -1.96 -2.47
C ARG A 43 -6.90 -0.45 -2.26
N GLY A 44 -6.03 0.33 -2.92
CA GLY A 44 -6.12 1.80 -2.96
C GLY A 44 -5.57 2.57 -1.76
N LYS A 45 -4.98 1.88 -0.76
CA LYS A 45 -4.48 2.51 0.48
C LYS A 45 -3.46 3.64 0.23
N SER A 46 -2.45 3.39 -0.59
CA SER A 46 -1.39 4.38 -0.87
C SER A 46 -1.94 5.58 -1.67
N SER A 47 -2.79 5.34 -2.68
CA SER A 47 -3.47 6.41 -3.44
C SER A 47 -4.36 7.27 -2.54
N ILE A 48 -5.20 6.65 -1.70
CA ILE A 48 -6.06 7.38 -0.76
C ILE A 48 -5.23 8.18 0.25
N THR A 49 -4.14 7.60 0.76
CA THR A 49 -3.24 8.31 1.68
C THR A 49 -2.69 9.59 1.05
N ARG A 50 -2.29 9.53 -0.23
CA ARG A 50 -1.79 10.67 -1.00
C ARG A 50 -2.88 11.69 -1.30
N LEU A 51 -4.07 11.24 -1.70
CA LEU A 51 -5.23 12.10 -1.96
C LEU A 51 -5.66 12.84 -0.69
N CYS A 52 -5.81 12.15 0.44
CA CYS A 52 -6.10 12.78 1.72
C CYS A 52 -5.03 13.81 2.09
N ALA A 53 -3.74 13.46 1.95
CA ALA A 53 -2.66 14.39 2.25
C ALA A 53 -2.66 15.62 1.33
N GLY A 54 -2.89 15.42 0.03
CA GLY A 54 -3.03 16.48 -0.97
C GLY A 54 -4.18 17.41 -0.65
N ALA A 55 -5.36 16.84 -0.39
CA ALA A 55 -6.56 17.59 -0.04
C ALA A 55 -6.37 18.49 1.18
N LEU A 56 -5.79 17.94 2.25
CA LEU A 56 -5.55 18.67 3.48
C LEU A 56 -4.50 19.79 3.28
N ARG A 57 -3.44 19.54 2.50
CA ARG A 57 -2.48 20.59 2.10
C ARG A 57 -3.11 21.68 1.25
N GLY A 58 -3.98 21.32 0.30
CA GLY A 58 -4.73 22.28 -0.52
C GLY A 58 -5.62 23.18 0.33
N GLY A 59 -6.17 22.65 1.42
CA GLY A 59 -6.87 23.40 2.47
C GLY A 59 -5.99 24.25 3.40
N GLY A 60 -4.68 24.27 3.20
CA GLY A 60 -3.73 25.03 4.01
C GLY A 60 -3.29 24.34 5.31
N LEU A 61 -3.64 23.07 5.52
CA LEU A 61 -3.21 22.32 6.71
C LEU A 61 -1.79 21.76 6.54
N THR A 62 -0.96 21.93 7.57
CA THR A 62 0.37 21.33 7.65
C THR A 62 0.21 19.82 7.77
N THR A 63 0.38 19.10 6.66
CA THR A 63 0.06 17.67 6.60
C THR A 63 1.28 16.84 6.25
N VAL A 64 1.62 15.90 7.12
CA VAL A 64 2.63 14.87 6.87
C VAL A 64 1.93 13.59 6.45
N ALA A 65 2.51 12.82 5.55
CA ALA A 65 1.97 11.51 5.20
C ALA A 65 3.01 10.41 5.07
N LYS A 66 2.55 9.16 5.13
CA LYS A 66 3.41 7.99 4.90
C LYS A 66 2.66 6.88 4.20
N THR A 67 3.20 6.42 3.07
CA THR A 67 2.68 5.28 2.30
C THR A 67 3.53 4.04 2.52
N THR A 68 2.94 2.86 2.28
CA THR A 68 3.57 1.55 2.51
C THR A 68 3.65 0.63 1.32
N GLY A 69 3.05 1.04 0.19
CA GLY A 69 2.97 0.31 -1.08
C GLY A 69 4.32 0.03 -1.76
N THR A 70 4.31 -0.05 -3.10
CA THR A 70 5.45 -0.48 -3.94
C THR A 70 6.77 0.18 -3.57
N ALA A 71 6.72 1.47 -3.22
CA ALA A 71 7.82 2.16 -2.56
C ALA A 71 7.30 2.87 -1.29
N ALA A 72 7.85 2.52 -0.13
CA ALA A 72 7.52 3.19 1.10
C ALA A 72 8.08 4.62 1.11
N ARG A 73 7.22 5.61 1.28
CA ARG A 73 7.57 7.03 1.22
C ARG A 73 7.14 7.76 2.48
N PHE A 74 8.00 8.62 2.99
CA PHE A 74 7.61 9.68 3.91
C PHE A 74 7.41 10.94 3.09
N ILE A 75 6.24 11.56 3.23
CA ILE A 75 5.80 12.71 2.44
C ILE A 75 5.76 13.91 3.38
N HIS A 76 6.59 14.90 3.07
CA HIS A 76 6.77 16.11 3.84
C HIS A 76 5.57 17.09 3.68
N PRO A 77 5.46 18.12 4.54
CA PRO A 77 4.40 19.13 4.43
C PRO A 77 4.37 19.89 3.09
N ASP A 78 5.51 19.98 2.41
CA ASP A 78 5.66 20.60 1.08
C ASP A 78 5.45 19.61 -0.08
N ALA A 79 4.94 18.41 0.21
CA ALA A 79 4.75 17.30 -0.71
C ALA A 79 6.05 16.66 -1.26
N THR A 80 7.24 17.10 -0.84
CA THR A 80 8.47 16.39 -1.18
C THR A 80 8.50 15.02 -0.51
N GLU A 81 9.24 14.08 -1.10
CA GLU A 81 9.24 12.68 -0.66
C GLU A 81 10.64 12.13 -0.48
N GLU A 82 10.77 11.26 0.51
CA GLU A 82 11.98 10.48 0.73
C GLU A 82 11.63 8.99 0.91
N PRO A 83 12.53 8.07 0.51
CA PRO A 83 12.37 6.65 0.81
C PRO A 83 12.38 6.37 2.32
N VAL A 84 11.46 5.52 2.78
CA VAL A 84 11.53 4.95 4.13
C VAL A 84 12.40 3.69 4.08
N TYR A 85 13.66 3.81 4.51
CA TYR A 85 14.60 2.69 4.51
C TYR A 85 14.28 1.68 5.63
N ARG A 86 14.05 0.43 5.22
CA ARG A 86 13.75 -0.69 6.13
C ARG A 86 15.00 -1.52 6.39
N LYS A 87 15.25 -1.83 7.66
CA LYS A 87 16.34 -2.73 8.05
C LYS A 87 16.07 -4.12 7.45
N PHE A 88 17.01 -4.64 6.66
CA PHE A 88 16.88 -5.90 5.91
C PHE A 88 15.74 -5.93 4.88
N GLY A 89 15.17 -4.78 4.50
CA GLY A 89 14.03 -4.72 3.57
C GLY A 89 12.70 -5.24 4.14
N ILE A 90 12.63 -5.56 5.43
CA ILE A 90 11.44 -6.14 6.06
C ILE A 90 10.55 -5.04 6.62
N ALA A 91 9.28 -5.03 6.22
CA ALA A 91 8.27 -4.16 6.82
C ALA A 91 7.96 -4.59 8.26
N ASN A 92 7.94 -3.63 9.18
CA ASN A 92 7.61 -3.90 10.58
C ASN A 92 6.77 -2.75 11.14
N VAL A 93 5.65 -3.07 11.79
CA VAL A 93 4.76 -2.08 12.41
C VAL A 93 5.48 -1.16 13.41
N VAL A 94 6.58 -1.61 14.01
CA VAL A 94 7.41 -0.79 14.92
C VAL A 94 8.02 0.43 14.21
N GLU A 95 8.19 0.41 12.89
CA GLU A 95 8.68 1.56 12.12
C GLU A 95 7.80 2.81 12.31
N GLN A 96 6.50 2.60 12.59
CA GLN A 96 5.53 3.67 12.81
C GLN A 96 5.90 4.58 13.99
N ILE A 97 6.59 4.06 15.01
CA ILE A 97 7.09 4.87 16.14
C ILE A 97 8.08 5.93 15.65
N GLY A 98 8.98 5.53 14.75
CA GLY A 98 9.96 6.44 14.14
C GLY A 98 9.29 7.48 13.23
N ILE A 99 8.31 7.05 12.45
CA ILE A 99 7.53 7.92 11.56
C ILE A 99 6.77 8.98 12.36
N VAL A 100 6.05 8.59 13.40
CA VAL A 100 5.31 9.53 14.27
C VAL A 100 6.25 10.50 14.96
N ARG A 101 7.37 10.03 15.50
CA ARG A 101 8.38 10.89 16.13
C ARG A 101 8.92 11.92 15.15
N ARG A 102 9.15 11.53 13.90
CA ARG A 102 9.61 12.44 12.84
C ARG A 102 8.50 13.40 12.40
N ALA A 103 7.28 12.91 12.20
CA ALA A 103 6.14 13.73 11.84
C ALA A 103 5.89 14.84 12.87
N ALA A 104 5.99 14.52 14.16
CA ALA A 104 5.77 15.47 15.25
C ALA A 104 6.75 16.67 15.23
N THR A 105 7.94 16.57 14.62
CA THR A 105 8.87 17.70 14.53
C THR A 105 8.41 18.80 13.60
N TYR A 106 7.45 18.51 12.71
CA TYR A 106 6.83 19.49 11.83
C TYR A 106 5.65 20.21 12.47
N HIS A 107 5.25 19.82 13.68
CA HIS A 107 4.02 20.29 14.34
C HIS A 107 2.80 20.26 13.40
N PRO A 108 2.52 19.10 12.75
CA PRO A 108 1.51 19.05 11.71
C PRO A 108 0.11 19.11 12.30
N ASP A 109 -0.80 19.76 11.57
CA ASP A 109 -2.24 19.71 11.83
C ASP A 109 -2.78 18.28 11.59
N ALA A 110 -2.21 17.57 10.61
CA ALA A 110 -2.62 16.23 10.25
C ALA A 110 -1.45 15.28 9.92
N LEU A 111 -1.57 14.02 10.35
CA LEU A 111 -0.79 12.89 9.86
C LEU A 111 -1.71 11.91 9.13
N VAL A 112 -1.46 11.66 7.85
CA VAL A 112 -2.16 10.65 7.07
C VAL A 112 -1.25 9.45 6.86
N ILE A 113 -1.64 8.28 7.34
CA ILE A 113 -0.76 7.12 7.36
C ILE A 113 -1.47 5.86 6.92
N GLU A 114 -0.78 5.11 6.06
CA GLU A 114 -1.25 3.82 5.60
C GLU A 114 -0.99 2.71 6.64
N CYS A 115 -1.99 1.86 6.82
CA CYS A 115 -1.91 0.62 7.57
C CYS A 115 -1.20 -0.46 6.75
N MET A 116 -0.16 -1.04 7.34
CA MET A 116 0.65 -2.11 6.73
C MET A 116 0.33 -3.50 7.30
N ALA A 117 -0.51 -3.56 8.34
CA ALA A 117 -0.76 -4.78 9.08
C ALA A 117 -1.84 -5.61 8.40
N VAL A 118 -1.50 -6.85 8.03
CA VAL A 118 -2.46 -7.84 7.50
C VAL A 118 -3.19 -8.53 8.66
N MET A 119 -2.45 -9.01 9.65
CA MET A 119 -3.03 -9.76 10.77
C MET A 119 -3.94 -8.88 11.66
N PRO A 120 -5.16 -9.33 12.03
CA PRO A 120 -6.10 -8.55 12.86
C PRO A 120 -5.49 -8.01 14.16
N ALA A 121 -4.68 -8.82 14.86
CA ALA A 121 -4.03 -8.40 16.11
C ALA A 121 -3.00 -7.28 15.89
N LEU A 122 -2.30 -7.29 14.76
CA LEU A 122 -1.35 -6.21 14.42
C LEU A 122 -2.07 -4.94 13.98
N GLN A 123 -3.22 -5.07 13.31
CA GLN A 123 -4.07 -3.92 12.99
C GLN A 123 -4.58 -3.25 14.27
N GLU A 124 -5.04 -4.04 15.24
CA GLU A 124 -5.50 -3.54 16.55
C GLU A 124 -4.38 -2.86 17.34
N ILE A 125 -3.16 -3.43 17.35
CA ILE A 125 -2.00 -2.79 17.99
C ILE A 125 -1.63 -1.48 17.26
N ASN A 126 -1.66 -1.48 15.94
CA ASN A 126 -1.37 -0.29 15.14
C ASN A 126 -2.34 0.84 15.47
N GLN A 127 -3.64 0.54 15.56
CA GLN A 127 -4.66 1.51 15.91
C GLN A 127 -4.59 1.93 17.38
N SER A 128 -4.63 1.00 18.34
CA SER A 128 -4.77 1.32 19.77
C SER A 128 -3.49 1.88 20.41
N LYS A 129 -2.31 1.62 19.85
CA LYS A 129 -1.02 2.00 20.46
C LYS A 129 -0.12 2.83 19.55
N LEU A 130 0.03 2.45 18.28
CA LEU A 130 1.05 3.06 17.42
C LEU A 130 0.59 4.36 16.79
N ILE A 131 -0.65 4.43 16.30
CA ILE A 131 -1.19 5.58 15.57
C ILE A 131 -2.28 6.31 16.36
N ARG A 132 -3.14 5.58 17.09
CA ARG A 132 -4.30 6.15 17.82
C ARG A 132 -5.07 7.13 16.94
N SER A 133 -5.49 6.66 15.76
CA SER A 133 -6.13 7.53 14.76
C SER A 133 -7.36 8.21 15.35
N THR A 134 -7.62 9.44 14.93
CA THR A 134 -8.88 10.14 15.19
C THR A 134 -9.89 9.86 14.09
N ILE A 135 -9.40 9.61 12.88
CA ILE A 135 -10.17 9.23 11.70
C ILE A 135 -9.57 7.93 11.14
N GLY A 136 -10.34 6.86 11.13
CA GLY A 136 -10.02 5.64 10.39
C GLY A 136 -10.60 5.72 8.97
N VAL A 137 -9.94 5.10 8.00
CA VAL A 137 -10.46 4.93 6.65
C VAL A 137 -10.40 3.46 6.29
N LEU A 138 -11.52 2.91 5.84
CA LEU A 138 -11.62 1.55 5.29
C LEU A 138 -11.98 1.64 3.80
N CYS A 139 -11.00 1.44 2.92
CA CYS A 139 -11.14 1.73 1.49
C CYS A 139 -12.15 0.79 0.79
N ASN A 140 -11.99 -0.52 0.99
CA ASN A 140 -12.81 -1.58 0.39
C ASN A 140 -12.53 -2.92 1.09
N VAL A 141 -13.46 -3.85 0.94
CA VAL A 141 -13.37 -5.25 1.36
C VAL A 141 -13.31 -6.12 0.11
N ARG A 142 -12.19 -6.83 -0.10
CA ARG A 142 -11.96 -7.72 -1.25
C ARG A 142 -11.27 -9.01 -0.82
N GLU A 143 -11.28 -10.02 -1.69
CA GLU A 143 -10.61 -11.28 -1.42
C GLU A 143 -9.09 -11.09 -1.53
N ASP A 144 -8.43 -11.09 -0.39
CA ASP A 144 -6.98 -11.12 -0.26
C ASP A 144 -6.62 -11.60 1.15
N HIS A 145 -5.46 -12.23 1.33
CA HIS A 145 -4.96 -12.66 2.65
C HIS A 145 -5.98 -13.44 3.51
N LEU A 146 -6.82 -14.29 2.89
CA LEU A 146 -7.88 -15.04 3.59
C LEU A 146 -7.33 -15.99 4.68
N ALA A 147 -6.08 -16.45 4.54
CA ALA A 147 -5.43 -17.28 5.55
C ALA A 147 -5.19 -16.50 6.86
N GLU A 148 -4.90 -15.21 6.76
CA GLU A 148 -4.63 -14.33 7.89
C GLU A 148 -5.88 -13.59 8.40
N MET A 149 -6.76 -13.18 7.48
CA MET A 149 -7.92 -12.34 7.78
C MET A 149 -9.20 -13.12 8.00
N GLY A 150 -9.22 -14.39 7.60
CA GLY A 150 -10.38 -15.28 7.71
C GLY A 150 -10.92 -15.69 6.33
N PRO A 151 -11.65 -16.81 6.28
CA PRO A 151 -11.97 -17.50 5.02
C PRO A 151 -13.00 -16.78 4.14
N THR A 152 -13.75 -15.81 4.67
CA THR A 152 -14.82 -15.11 3.93
C THR A 152 -14.60 -13.60 3.87
N LEU A 153 -15.26 -12.93 2.92
CA LEU A 153 -15.24 -11.46 2.82
C LEU A 153 -15.81 -10.77 4.07
N ASP A 154 -16.77 -11.41 4.76
CA ASP A 154 -17.29 -10.93 6.03
C ASP A 154 -16.22 -10.97 7.13
N ASP A 155 -15.39 -12.02 7.15
CA ASP A 155 -14.24 -12.11 8.05
C ASP A 155 -13.20 -11.03 7.72
N VAL A 156 -12.94 -10.78 6.43
CA VAL A 156 -12.06 -9.68 5.99
C VAL A 156 -12.60 -8.32 6.46
N ALA A 157 -13.91 -8.07 6.35
CA ALA A 157 -14.53 -6.84 6.85
C ALA A 157 -14.34 -6.68 8.36
N ARG A 158 -14.57 -7.74 9.16
CA ARG A 158 -14.37 -7.72 10.62
C ARG A 158 -12.89 -7.59 10.99
N SER A 159 -11.99 -8.19 10.22
CA SER A 159 -10.54 -8.07 10.36
C SER A 159 -10.09 -6.62 10.15
N LEU A 160 -10.48 -5.99 9.04
CA LEU A 160 -10.16 -4.59 8.73
C LEU A 160 -10.72 -3.62 9.77
N SER A 161 -11.91 -3.91 10.31
CA SER A 161 -12.55 -3.11 11.36
C SER A 161 -11.75 -3.03 12.66
N ARG A 162 -10.73 -3.88 12.86
CA ARG A 162 -9.76 -3.76 13.97
C ARG A 162 -8.91 -2.49 13.92
N SER A 163 -8.89 -1.82 12.77
CA SER A 163 -8.23 -0.52 12.61
C SER A 163 -9.14 0.69 12.89
N MET A 164 -10.44 0.48 13.16
CA MET A 164 -11.35 1.57 13.51
C MET A 164 -10.97 2.23 14.85
N PRO A 165 -11.05 3.56 14.96
CA PRO A 165 -10.84 4.25 16.23
C PRO A 165 -11.99 4.04 17.20
N GLU A 166 -11.66 3.85 18.47
CA GLU A 166 -12.65 3.89 19.57
C GLU A 166 -13.07 5.33 19.84
N GLY A 167 -14.37 5.61 19.88
CA GLY A 167 -14.90 6.97 20.08
C GLY A 167 -14.61 7.96 18.93
N GLY A 168 -14.10 7.47 17.80
CA GLY A 168 -13.65 8.28 16.66
C GLY A 168 -14.60 8.22 15.46
N ILE A 169 -14.07 8.56 14.28
CA ILE A 169 -14.82 8.49 13.02
C ILE A 169 -14.15 7.47 12.10
N CYS A 170 -14.95 6.70 11.38
CA CYS A 170 -14.47 5.85 10.30
C CYS A 170 -15.14 6.23 8.99
N VAL A 171 -14.37 6.44 7.92
CA VAL A 171 -14.87 6.74 6.57
C VAL A 171 -14.70 5.51 5.68
N THR A 172 -15.70 5.18 4.86
CA THR A 172 -15.62 4.07 3.91
C THR A 172 -16.45 4.33 2.65
N ALA A 173 -16.00 3.82 1.51
CA ALA A 173 -16.81 3.72 0.29
C ALA A 173 -17.34 2.29 0.05
N GLU A 174 -17.08 1.36 0.98
CA GLU A 174 -17.55 -0.03 0.88
C GLU A 174 -19.08 -0.10 1.01
N GLN A 175 -19.75 -0.60 -0.03
CA GLN A 175 -21.21 -0.69 -0.07
C GLN A 175 -21.72 -2.07 0.36
N ASP A 176 -21.16 -3.15 -0.17
CA ASP A 176 -21.71 -4.50 0.01
C ASP A 176 -21.69 -4.94 1.48
N ARG A 177 -20.56 -4.71 2.17
CA ARG A 177 -20.38 -5.07 3.58
C ARG A 177 -20.57 -3.90 4.54
N PHE A 178 -21.20 -2.81 4.08
CA PHE A 178 -21.44 -1.64 4.92
C PHE A 178 -22.12 -2.00 6.24
N HIS A 179 -23.08 -2.92 6.22
CA HIS A 179 -23.80 -3.40 7.40
C HIS A 179 -22.86 -4.03 8.46
N ILE A 180 -21.85 -4.80 8.05
CA ILE A 180 -20.86 -5.39 8.98
C ILE A 180 -19.95 -4.32 9.54
N LEU A 181 -19.51 -3.38 8.69
CA LEU A 181 -18.70 -2.25 9.14
C LEU A 181 -19.47 -1.40 10.15
N GLN A 182 -20.79 -1.21 9.95
CA GLN A 182 -21.64 -0.48 10.89
C GLN A 182 -21.74 -1.20 12.24
N GLU A 183 -21.97 -2.52 12.25
CA GLU A 183 -21.98 -3.32 13.49
C GLU A 183 -20.66 -3.18 14.28
N GLU A 184 -19.52 -3.26 13.59
CA GLU A 184 -18.20 -3.14 14.22
C GLU A 184 -17.91 -1.71 14.69
N ALA A 185 -18.38 -0.70 13.96
CA ALA A 185 -18.25 0.71 14.34
C ALA A 185 -19.07 1.01 15.60
N ASP A 186 -20.33 0.57 15.65
CA ASP A 186 -21.22 0.74 16.81
C ASP A 186 -20.63 0.09 18.06
N ALA A 187 -20.03 -1.11 17.93
CA ALA A 187 -19.38 -1.81 19.03
C ALA A 187 -18.15 -1.07 19.62
N ARG A 188 -17.60 -0.09 18.88
CA ARG A 188 -16.43 0.72 19.27
C ARG A 188 -16.78 2.17 19.57
N ASP A 189 -18.06 2.52 19.62
CA ASP A 189 -18.53 3.92 19.69
C ASP A 189 -17.90 4.78 18.57
N CYS A 190 -17.70 4.17 17.40
CA CYS A 190 -17.10 4.79 16.23
C CYS A 190 -18.21 5.25 15.27
N LYS A 191 -18.18 6.52 14.86
CA LYS A 191 -19.12 7.01 13.84
C LYS A 191 -18.67 6.56 12.47
N LEU A 192 -19.43 5.67 11.83
CA LEU A 192 -19.22 5.31 10.43
C LEU A 192 -19.83 6.36 9.49
N VAL A 193 -19.05 6.78 8.49
CA VAL A 193 -19.45 7.74 7.45
C VAL A 193 -19.24 7.08 6.09
N TYR A 194 -20.31 7.01 5.31
CA TYR A 194 -20.26 6.52 3.94
C TYR A 194 -19.81 7.65 3.00
N ALA A 195 -18.74 7.42 2.24
CA ALA A 195 -18.23 8.30 1.21
C ALA A 195 -18.80 7.84 -0.13
N ASP A 196 -19.87 8.52 -0.59
CA ASP A 196 -20.61 8.15 -1.79
C ASP A 196 -19.81 8.51 -3.07
N PRO A 197 -19.38 7.53 -3.87
CA PRO A 197 -18.64 7.76 -5.11
C PRO A 197 -19.42 8.55 -6.16
N GLU A 198 -20.75 8.49 -6.14
CA GLU A 198 -21.61 9.22 -7.09
C GLU A 198 -21.56 10.74 -6.90
N THR A 199 -21.04 11.20 -5.75
CA THR A 199 -20.78 12.62 -5.51
C THR A 199 -19.56 13.14 -6.26
N VAL A 200 -18.76 12.27 -6.89
CA VAL A 200 -17.59 12.64 -7.70
C VAL A 200 -17.96 12.55 -9.17
N THR A 201 -17.87 13.69 -9.85
CA THR A 201 -18.17 13.79 -11.28
C THR A 201 -17.01 13.31 -12.14
N ASP A 202 -17.28 12.90 -13.39
CA ASP A 202 -16.23 12.52 -14.33
C ASP A 202 -15.35 13.72 -14.74
N GLU A 203 -15.90 14.94 -14.65
CA GLU A 203 -15.13 16.17 -14.85
C GLU A 203 -14.11 16.38 -13.73
N GLU A 204 -14.49 16.15 -12.48
CA GLU A 204 -13.55 16.19 -11.35
C GLU A 204 -12.47 15.10 -11.47
N LEU A 205 -12.79 13.93 -12.02
CA LEU A 205 -11.79 12.90 -12.30
C LEU A 205 -10.80 13.30 -13.40
N ARG A 206 -11.24 14.05 -14.41
CA ARG A 206 -10.39 14.52 -15.52
C ARG A 206 -9.32 15.52 -15.08
N GLY A 207 -9.46 16.13 -13.89
CA GLY A 207 -8.45 17.02 -13.33
C GLY A 207 -7.17 16.30 -12.86
N PHE A 208 -7.19 14.98 -12.68
CA PHE A 208 -6.02 14.21 -12.29
C PHE A 208 -5.12 13.91 -13.50
N SER A 209 -3.82 14.16 -13.36
CA SER A 209 -2.79 13.77 -14.34
C SER A 209 -2.50 12.26 -14.36
N TRP A 210 -3.15 11.51 -13.48
CA TRP A 210 -2.98 10.08 -13.26
C TRP A 210 -4.32 9.44 -12.94
N PHE A 211 -4.40 8.12 -13.10
CA PHE A 211 -5.67 7.43 -12.98
C PHE A 211 -6.07 7.15 -11.52
N THR A 212 -7.26 7.59 -11.13
CA THR A 212 -7.85 7.34 -9.81
C THR A 212 -9.30 6.88 -9.90
N PHE A 213 -9.82 6.36 -8.79
CA PHE A 213 -11.19 5.87 -8.66
C PHE A 213 -12.06 6.88 -7.90
N LYS A 214 -13.36 6.96 -8.25
CA LYS A 214 -14.32 7.85 -7.57
C LYS A 214 -14.39 7.56 -6.08
N GLU A 215 -14.34 6.30 -5.70
CA GLU A 215 -14.29 5.83 -4.32
C GLU A 215 -13.13 6.46 -3.55
N ASN A 216 -11.93 6.48 -4.16
CA ASN A 216 -10.74 7.04 -3.53
C ASN A 216 -10.87 8.56 -3.33
N VAL A 217 -11.41 9.25 -4.33
CA VAL A 217 -11.63 10.70 -4.30
C VAL A 217 -12.73 11.05 -3.29
N ALA A 218 -13.84 10.34 -3.29
CA ALA A 218 -14.96 10.54 -2.36
C ALA A 218 -14.51 10.37 -0.90
N ILE A 219 -13.70 9.34 -0.62
CA ILE A 219 -13.10 9.14 0.71
C ILE A 219 -12.23 10.35 1.08
N ALA A 220 -11.34 10.79 0.19
CA ALA A 220 -10.45 11.90 0.48
C ALA A 220 -11.19 13.22 0.68
N LEU A 221 -12.25 13.49 -0.10
CA LEU A 221 -13.12 14.65 0.06
C LEU A 221 -13.88 14.60 1.39
N THR A 222 -14.40 13.44 1.78
CA THR A 222 -15.09 13.26 3.06
C THR A 222 -14.13 13.49 4.24
N VAL A 223 -12.90 12.99 4.15
CA VAL A 223 -11.86 13.25 5.18
C VAL A 223 -11.51 14.74 5.24
N ALA A 224 -11.39 15.41 4.09
CA ALA A 224 -11.12 16.84 4.01
C ALA A 224 -12.25 17.67 4.65
N GLU A 225 -13.51 17.34 4.35
CA GLU A 225 -14.69 17.97 4.95
C GLU A 225 -14.71 17.81 6.48
N LEU A 226 -14.43 16.60 6.99
CA LEU A 226 -14.34 16.35 8.44
C LEU A 226 -13.28 17.19 9.15
N LEU A 227 -12.25 17.64 8.41
CA LEU A 227 -11.18 18.51 8.90
C LEU A 227 -11.37 19.99 8.51
N GLY A 228 -12.55 20.35 7.98
CA GLY A 228 -12.93 21.73 7.70
C GLY A 228 -12.33 22.30 6.42
N VAL A 229 -11.86 21.46 5.51
CA VAL A 229 -11.35 21.88 4.20
C VAL A 229 -12.48 21.96 3.19
N GLU A 230 -12.52 23.05 2.41
CA GLU A 230 -13.52 23.30 1.37
C GLU A 230 -13.25 22.40 0.14
N ARG A 231 -14.31 21.89 -0.49
CA ARG A 231 -14.24 20.88 -1.57
C ARG A 231 -13.34 21.31 -2.74
N GLY A 232 -13.49 22.54 -3.24
CA GLY A 232 -12.68 23.06 -4.35
C GLY A 232 -11.20 23.10 -3.99
N THR A 233 -10.84 23.62 -2.81
CA THR A 233 -9.44 23.60 -2.34
C THR A 233 -8.90 22.19 -2.09
N ALA A 234 -9.75 21.27 -1.62
CA ALA A 234 -9.40 19.87 -1.46
C ALA A 234 -9.10 19.22 -2.81
N LEU A 235 -9.97 19.39 -3.81
CA LEU A 235 -9.76 18.86 -5.17
C LEU A 235 -8.48 19.41 -5.80
N GLN A 236 -8.26 20.73 -5.73
CA GLN A 236 -7.04 21.34 -6.24
C GLN A 236 -5.79 20.73 -5.59
N GLY A 237 -5.80 20.59 -4.25
CA GLY A 237 -4.71 19.93 -3.54
C GLY A 237 -4.51 18.45 -3.89
N MET A 238 -5.58 17.75 -4.29
CA MET A 238 -5.50 16.38 -4.80
C MET A 238 -4.89 16.31 -6.20
N TYR A 239 -5.22 17.25 -7.09
CA TYR A 239 -4.64 17.33 -8.44
C TYR A 239 -3.14 17.62 -8.40
N ASP A 240 -2.72 18.50 -7.49
CA ASP A 240 -1.32 18.87 -7.29
C ASP A 240 -0.51 17.80 -6.54
N ALA A 241 -1.18 16.77 -5.98
CA ALA A 241 -0.52 15.74 -5.20
C ALA A 241 0.26 14.75 -6.09
N PRO A 242 1.53 14.44 -5.74
CA PRO A 242 2.28 13.43 -6.46
C PRO A 242 1.59 12.04 -6.39
N PRO A 243 1.41 11.36 -7.55
CA PRO A 243 0.82 10.02 -7.56
C PRO A 243 1.68 9.00 -6.81
N ASP A 244 1.09 7.86 -6.47
CA ASP A 244 1.88 6.75 -5.94
C ASP A 244 2.82 6.21 -7.02
N PRO A 245 4.09 5.89 -6.69
CA PRO A 245 5.02 5.34 -7.67
C PRO A 245 4.45 4.08 -8.33
N GLY A 246 4.28 4.12 -9.65
CA GLY A 246 3.72 3.01 -10.44
C GLY A 246 2.20 2.99 -10.57
N VAL A 247 1.50 4.08 -10.20
CA VAL A 247 0.07 4.24 -10.53
C VAL A 247 -0.11 4.29 -12.04
N LEU A 248 -1.19 3.65 -12.50
CA LEU A 248 -1.62 3.68 -13.89
C LEU A 248 -1.74 5.15 -14.33
N SER A 249 -0.93 5.54 -15.29
CA SER A 249 -0.97 6.86 -15.90
C SER A 249 -1.05 6.68 -17.41
N VAL A 250 -1.69 7.64 -18.07
CA VAL A 250 -1.69 7.73 -19.52
C VAL A 250 -0.73 8.85 -19.90
N GLU A 251 0.40 8.47 -20.45
CA GLU A 251 1.38 9.42 -20.96
C GLU A 251 1.03 9.75 -22.41
N ARG A 252 1.23 11.01 -22.81
CA ARG A 252 0.93 11.49 -24.16
C ARG A 252 2.23 11.87 -24.84
N TYR A 253 2.51 11.27 -25.98
CA TYR A 253 3.73 11.49 -26.74
C TYR A 253 3.41 11.92 -28.16
N THR A 254 4.34 12.66 -28.74
CA THR A 254 4.43 12.87 -30.19
C THR A 254 5.62 12.06 -30.70
N THR A 255 5.38 11.13 -31.63
CA THR A 255 6.47 10.37 -32.25
C THR A 255 7.32 11.27 -33.15
N HIS A 256 8.55 10.86 -33.49
CA HIS A 256 9.42 11.64 -34.38
C HIS A 256 8.84 11.93 -35.77
N ASP A 257 7.89 11.11 -36.24
CA ASP A 257 7.14 11.29 -37.48
C ASP A 257 5.80 12.03 -37.29
N GLY A 258 5.54 12.60 -36.10
CA GLY A 258 4.42 13.49 -35.81
C GLY A 258 3.10 12.81 -35.47
N LYS A 259 3.11 11.51 -35.14
CA LYS A 259 1.91 10.78 -34.67
C LYS A 259 1.65 11.09 -33.20
N LYS A 260 0.38 11.18 -32.82
CA LYS A 260 -0.05 11.30 -31.42
C LYS A 260 -0.24 9.91 -30.83
N LEU A 261 0.35 9.70 -29.66
CA LEU A 261 0.32 8.43 -28.94
C LEU A 261 -0.14 8.64 -27.50
N ARG A 262 -1.24 7.98 -27.12
CA ARG A 262 -1.66 7.84 -25.71
C ARG A 262 -1.21 6.49 -25.18
N PHE A 263 -0.26 6.49 -24.27
CA PHE A 263 0.32 5.28 -23.72
C PHE A 263 -0.17 5.01 -22.30
N ALA A 264 -0.85 3.88 -22.08
CA ALA A 264 -1.27 3.45 -20.75
C ALA A 264 -0.39 2.29 -20.24
N ASN A 265 0.30 2.53 -19.13
CA ASN A 265 1.13 1.51 -18.48
C ASN A 265 0.31 0.66 -17.49
N VAL A 266 -0.21 -0.48 -17.95
CA VAL A 266 -1.04 -1.40 -17.15
C VAL A 266 -0.23 -2.62 -16.66
N PHE A 267 1.11 -2.58 -16.70
CA PHE A 267 1.94 -3.69 -16.19
C PHE A 267 1.73 -4.00 -14.70
N ALA A 268 1.18 -3.06 -13.92
CA ALA A 268 0.85 -3.27 -12.51
C ALA A 268 -0.34 -4.23 -12.30
N ALA A 269 -1.20 -4.41 -13.30
CA ALA A 269 -2.31 -5.35 -13.22
C ALA A 269 -1.79 -6.78 -13.39
N ASN A 270 -1.99 -7.61 -12.36
CA ASN A 270 -1.39 -8.94 -12.28
C ASN A 270 -2.34 -10.07 -12.73
N ASP A 271 -3.60 -9.75 -13.01
CA ASP A 271 -4.68 -10.69 -13.35
C ASP A 271 -5.58 -10.14 -14.47
N PRO A 272 -6.20 -11.01 -15.29
CA PRO A 272 -7.09 -10.65 -16.39
C PRO A 272 -8.20 -9.65 -16.06
N GLU A 273 -8.89 -9.86 -14.94
CA GLU A 273 -10.05 -9.07 -14.55
C GLU A 273 -9.64 -7.63 -14.21
N SER A 274 -8.58 -7.46 -13.40
CA SER A 274 -8.03 -6.15 -13.08
C SER A 274 -7.49 -5.43 -14.33
N THR A 275 -6.89 -6.16 -15.28
CA THR A 275 -6.42 -5.60 -16.55
C THR A 275 -7.57 -5.07 -17.40
N LEU A 276 -8.63 -5.87 -17.59
CA LEU A 276 -9.82 -5.46 -18.35
C LEU A 276 -10.53 -4.28 -17.69
N MET A 277 -10.71 -4.34 -16.37
CA MET A 277 -11.31 -3.25 -15.60
C MET A 277 -10.56 -1.94 -15.81
N ASN A 278 -9.23 -1.95 -15.68
CA ASN A 278 -8.39 -0.77 -15.87
C ASN A 278 -8.52 -0.21 -17.30
N ILE A 279 -8.49 -1.05 -18.32
CA ILE A 279 -8.49 -0.61 -19.71
C ILE A 279 -9.87 -0.08 -20.13
N ASN A 280 -10.95 -0.79 -19.78
CA ASN A 280 -12.31 -0.34 -20.07
C ASN A 280 -12.60 1.00 -19.40
N GLN A 281 -12.16 1.17 -18.16
CA GLN A 281 -12.33 2.44 -17.46
C GLN A 281 -11.53 3.59 -18.10
N LEU A 282 -10.30 3.32 -18.58
CA LEU A 282 -9.53 4.32 -19.34
C LEU A 282 -10.22 4.71 -20.66
N LEU A 283 -10.89 3.77 -21.32
CA LEU A 283 -11.70 4.04 -22.52
C LEU A 283 -12.93 4.87 -22.19
N ASP A 284 -13.66 4.52 -21.13
CA ASP A 284 -14.89 5.21 -20.71
C ASP A 284 -14.61 6.67 -20.30
N LEU A 285 -13.47 6.92 -19.67
CA LEU A 285 -13.01 8.27 -19.32
C LEU A 285 -12.49 9.07 -20.53
N GLY A 286 -12.30 8.44 -21.68
CA GLY A 286 -11.66 9.04 -22.86
C GLY A 286 -10.16 9.33 -22.67
N ALA A 287 -9.53 8.76 -21.64
CA ALA A 287 -8.10 8.93 -21.38
C ALA A 287 -7.27 8.24 -22.47
N ILE A 288 -7.75 7.07 -22.91
CA ILE A 288 -7.37 6.40 -24.15
C ILE A 288 -8.60 6.27 -25.05
N HIS A 289 -8.39 6.06 -26.34
CA HIS A 289 -9.47 5.88 -27.31
C HIS A 289 -9.10 4.84 -28.36
N ARG A 290 -10.09 4.44 -29.15
CA ARG A 290 -9.86 3.64 -30.35
C ARG A 290 -9.37 4.55 -31.49
N PRO A 291 -8.46 4.11 -32.37
CA PRO A 291 -7.88 2.77 -32.44
C PRO A 291 -6.91 2.46 -31.27
N LEU A 292 -7.10 1.27 -30.69
CA LEU A 292 -6.38 0.76 -29.53
C LEU A 292 -5.44 -0.36 -29.95
N SER A 293 -4.17 -0.28 -29.62
CA SER A 293 -3.20 -1.37 -29.75
C SER A 293 -2.77 -1.86 -28.37
N VAL A 294 -2.44 -3.15 -28.26
CA VAL A 294 -2.05 -3.77 -26.98
C VAL A 294 -0.64 -4.33 -27.12
N VAL A 295 0.20 -4.12 -26.11
CA VAL A 295 1.50 -4.78 -25.95
C VAL A 295 1.41 -5.78 -24.82
N ILE A 296 1.68 -7.06 -25.10
CA ILE A 296 1.80 -8.11 -24.08
C ILE A 296 3.28 -8.37 -23.83
N ASN A 297 3.79 -8.08 -22.64
CA ASN A 297 5.15 -8.46 -22.25
C ASN A 297 5.18 -9.84 -21.57
N CYS A 298 5.88 -10.78 -22.20
CA CYS A 298 5.99 -12.18 -21.79
C CYS A 298 7.28 -12.44 -21.00
N ARG A 299 7.19 -13.30 -19.98
CA ARG A 299 8.33 -13.71 -19.15
C ARG A 299 8.49 -15.24 -19.10
N PRO A 300 9.73 -15.79 -19.06
CA PRO A 300 9.92 -17.23 -19.18
C PRO A 300 9.52 -18.03 -17.94
N ASP A 301 9.51 -17.42 -16.77
CA ASP A 301 9.10 -18.06 -15.52
C ASP A 301 7.59 -17.96 -15.24
N ARG A 302 6.81 -17.33 -16.14
CA ARG A 302 5.37 -17.07 -15.96
C ARG A 302 4.53 -17.39 -17.21
N VAL A 303 4.82 -18.51 -17.86
CA VAL A 303 4.16 -18.97 -19.10
C VAL A 303 2.63 -18.97 -19.02
N GLU A 304 2.06 -19.47 -17.93
CA GLU A 304 0.60 -19.50 -17.73
C GLU A 304 -0.02 -18.09 -17.70
N ARG A 305 0.62 -17.15 -17.01
CA ARG A 305 0.17 -15.75 -16.94
C ARG A 305 0.29 -15.04 -18.29
N ASN A 306 1.32 -15.35 -19.07
CA ASN A 306 1.43 -14.83 -20.44
C ASN A 306 0.21 -15.28 -21.26
N GLY A 307 -0.21 -16.55 -21.12
CA GLY A 307 -1.41 -17.10 -21.74
C GLY A 307 -2.69 -16.37 -21.32
N GLN A 308 -2.87 -16.15 -20.02
CA GLN A 308 -4.02 -15.40 -19.47
C GLN A 308 -4.16 -13.99 -20.07
N MET A 309 -3.04 -13.29 -20.34
CA MET A 309 -3.07 -11.99 -21.02
C MET A 309 -3.45 -12.11 -22.50
N GLY A 310 -3.13 -13.23 -23.15
CA GLY A 310 -3.59 -13.52 -24.51
C GLY A 310 -5.09 -13.82 -24.59
N GLU A 311 -5.65 -14.47 -23.56
CA GLU A 311 -7.06 -14.86 -23.51
C GLU A 311 -8.00 -13.64 -23.51
N ILE A 312 -7.60 -12.52 -22.90
CA ILE A 312 -8.42 -11.30 -22.78
C ILE A 312 -8.42 -10.38 -24.01
N ILE A 313 -7.72 -10.75 -25.08
CA ILE A 313 -7.61 -9.92 -26.29
C ILE A 313 -8.96 -9.63 -26.97
N PRO A 314 -9.92 -10.57 -27.08
CA PRO A 314 -11.22 -10.28 -27.66
C PRO A 314 -11.99 -9.18 -26.94
N GLU A 315 -11.90 -9.13 -25.61
CA GLU A 315 -12.60 -8.16 -24.78
C GLU A 315 -12.02 -6.74 -24.94
N LEU A 316 -10.74 -6.63 -25.26
CA LEU A 316 -10.07 -5.35 -25.52
C LEU A 316 -10.34 -4.82 -26.93
N GLU A 317 -10.68 -5.71 -27.87
CA GLU A 317 -10.89 -5.43 -29.28
C GLU A 317 -9.78 -4.58 -29.96
N PRO A 318 -8.49 -4.96 -29.86
CA PRO A 318 -7.39 -4.12 -30.35
C PRO A 318 -7.23 -4.17 -31.87
N GLU A 319 -6.80 -3.06 -32.47
CA GLU A 319 -6.38 -2.98 -33.87
C GLU A 319 -5.14 -3.87 -34.12
N GLN A 320 -4.16 -3.80 -33.22
CA GLN A 320 -2.94 -4.63 -33.26
C GLN A 320 -2.60 -5.16 -31.87
N VAL A 321 -1.98 -6.35 -31.85
CA VAL A 321 -1.42 -6.95 -30.63
C VAL A 321 0.07 -7.13 -30.85
N PHE A 322 0.88 -6.39 -30.12
CA PHE A 322 2.33 -6.59 -30.08
C PHE A 322 2.65 -7.55 -28.95
N VAL A 323 3.54 -8.49 -29.18
CA VAL A 323 4.04 -9.39 -28.14
C VAL A 323 5.54 -9.21 -28.03
N ILE A 324 6.01 -8.82 -26.85
CA ILE A 324 7.41 -8.62 -26.51
C ILE A 324 7.84 -9.61 -25.41
N GLY A 325 9.14 -9.79 -25.25
CA GLY A 325 9.71 -10.70 -24.26
C GLY A 325 9.71 -12.16 -24.70
N HIS A 326 10.03 -13.07 -23.79
CA HIS A 326 10.19 -14.49 -24.11
C HIS A 326 9.51 -15.38 -23.06
N PRO A 327 8.82 -16.47 -23.45
CA PRO A 327 8.49 -16.89 -24.81
C PRO A 327 7.20 -16.23 -25.32
N ALA A 328 7.28 -15.40 -26.37
CA ALA A 328 6.12 -14.71 -26.97
C ALA A 328 4.97 -15.66 -27.37
N LYS A 329 5.30 -16.87 -27.85
CA LYS A 329 4.31 -17.91 -28.18
C LYS A 329 3.35 -18.24 -27.04
N SER A 330 3.79 -18.14 -25.79
CA SER A 330 2.94 -18.44 -24.64
C SER A 330 1.70 -17.53 -24.52
N ALA A 331 1.81 -16.27 -24.94
CA ALA A 331 0.65 -15.38 -25.08
C ALA A 331 -0.06 -15.60 -26.42
N ILE A 332 0.69 -15.64 -27.54
CA ILE A 332 0.13 -15.72 -28.90
C ILE A 332 -0.75 -16.96 -29.09
N ASP A 333 -0.32 -18.11 -28.57
CA ASP A 333 -1.06 -19.36 -28.68
C ASP A 333 -2.37 -19.33 -27.88
N ALA A 334 -2.49 -18.48 -26.86
CA ALA A 334 -3.71 -18.28 -26.08
C ALA A 334 -4.68 -17.27 -26.70
N ILE A 335 -4.21 -16.37 -27.57
CA ILE A 335 -5.07 -15.40 -28.27
C ILE A 335 -6.11 -16.12 -29.14
N PRO A 336 -7.42 -15.88 -28.99
CA PRO A 336 -8.43 -16.57 -29.80
C PRO A 336 -8.22 -16.41 -31.31
N ALA A 337 -8.57 -17.45 -32.09
CA ALA A 337 -8.19 -17.56 -33.50
C ALA A 337 -8.64 -16.39 -34.40
N ALA A 338 -9.77 -15.75 -34.07
CA ALA A 338 -10.26 -14.57 -34.77
C ALA A 338 -9.35 -13.33 -34.63
N TRP A 339 -8.55 -13.27 -33.56
CA TRP A 339 -7.69 -12.13 -33.23
C TRP A 339 -6.20 -12.42 -33.46
N ARG A 340 -5.80 -13.69 -33.53
CA ARG A 340 -4.39 -14.10 -33.62
C ARG A 340 -3.66 -13.55 -34.86
N SER A 341 -4.37 -13.26 -35.96
CA SER A 341 -3.76 -12.64 -37.15
C SER A 341 -3.34 -11.18 -36.94
N ARG A 342 -3.82 -10.52 -35.88
CA ARG A 342 -3.42 -9.17 -35.47
C ARG A 342 -2.18 -9.17 -34.58
N ALA A 343 -1.72 -10.35 -34.16
CA ALA A 343 -0.56 -10.50 -33.30
C ALA A 343 0.74 -10.38 -34.09
N VAL A 344 1.62 -9.50 -33.64
CA VAL A 344 2.98 -9.29 -34.16
C VAL A 344 3.95 -9.66 -33.05
N ASP A 345 4.72 -10.72 -33.28
CA ASP A 345 5.83 -11.10 -32.39
C ASP A 345 7.00 -10.14 -32.64
N LEU A 346 7.20 -9.22 -31.71
CA LEU A 346 8.31 -8.27 -31.75
C LEU A 346 9.58 -8.86 -31.09
N GLY A 347 9.53 -10.10 -30.59
CA GLY A 347 10.67 -10.86 -30.10
C GLY A 347 10.93 -10.74 -28.60
N GLY A 348 12.00 -11.41 -28.14
CA GLY A 348 12.47 -11.40 -26.75
C GLY A 348 13.91 -10.92 -26.61
N ASP A 349 14.57 -11.21 -25.47
CA ASP A 349 15.86 -10.67 -24.97
C ASP A 349 17.06 -10.57 -25.94
N ARG A 350 16.98 -11.12 -27.15
CA ARG A 350 18.04 -11.13 -28.16
C ARG A 350 17.84 -10.11 -29.29
N ARG A 351 16.71 -9.40 -29.33
CA ARG A 351 16.44 -8.37 -30.34
C ARG A 351 16.81 -7.00 -29.79
N ASP A 352 17.27 -6.13 -30.67
CA ASP A 352 17.67 -4.77 -30.31
C ASP A 352 16.43 -3.95 -29.89
N PRO A 353 16.44 -3.31 -28.70
CA PRO A 353 15.37 -2.42 -28.27
C PRO A 353 14.97 -1.36 -29.30
N GLU A 354 15.95 -0.77 -29.99
CA GLU A 354 15.68 0.26 -31.00
C GLU A 354 14.91 -0.30 -32.20
N GLU A 355 15.24 -1.52 -32.62
CA GLU A 355 14.62 -2.17 -33.78
C GLU A 355 13.14 -2.49 -33.50
N PHE A 356 12.83 -3.04 -32.32
CA PHE A 356 11.44 -3.36 -31.99
C PHE A 356 10.63 -2.09 -31.76
N MET A 357 11.21 -1.05 -31.15
CA MET A 357 10.52 0.23 -30.95
C MET A 357 10.19 0.89 -32.29
N ALA A 358 11.13 0.88 -33.24
CA ALA A 358 10.88 1.39 -34.59
C ALA A 358 9.77 0.60 -35.31
N GLU A 359 9.74 -0.74 -35.17
CA GLU A 359 8.69 -1.57 -35.75
C GLU A 359 7.32 -1.31 -35.09
N LEU A 360 7.28 -1.19 -33.76
CA LEU A 360 6.06 -0.89 -33.01
C LEU A 360 5.49 0.47 -33.42
N LEU A 361 6.27 1.54 -33.31
CA LEU A 361 5.82 2.91 -33.62
C LEU A 361 5.48 3.08 -35.12
N GLY A 362 6.19 2.38 -36.00
CA GLY A 362 5.93 2.39 -37.43
C GLY A 362 4.56 1.86 -37.80
N ARG A 363 4.04 0.90 -37.03
CA ARG A 363 2.73 0.25 -37.28
C ARG A 363 1.54 0.96 -36.63
N LEU A 364 1.79 1.92 -35.73
CA LEU A 364 0.74 2.74 -35.12
C LEU A 364 0.16 3.76 -36.11
N GLY A 365 -1.12 4.07 -35.95
CA GLY A 365 -1.82 5.11 -36.71
C GLY A 365 -1.39 6.53 -36.32
N PRO A 366 -1.89 7.57 -37.03
CA PRO A 366 -1.54 8.97 -36.77
C PRO A 366 -2.02 9.49 -35.41
N ASP A 367 -3.10 8.92 -34.88
CA ASP A 367 -3.61 9.19 -33.53
C ASP A 367 -4.12 7.86 -32.95
N SER A 368 -3.43 7.32 -31.95
CA SER A 368 -3.70 5.97 -31.44
C SER A 368 -3.40 5.83 -29.96
N SER A 369 -4.05 4.85 -29.34
CA SER A 369 -3.75 4.46 -27.97
C SER A 369 -2.98 3.14 -27.93
N LEU A 370 -2.00 3.05 -27.04
CA LEU A 370 -1.20 1.86 -26.79
C LEU A 370 -1.28 1.49 -25.32
N VAL A 371 -1.68 0.25 -25.03
CA VAL A 371 -1.75 -0.25 -23.65
C VAL A 371 -0.73 -1.36 -23.47
N ALA A 372 0.09 -1.25 -22.44
CA ALA A 372 1.04 -2.30 -22.08
C ALA A 372 0.51 -3.15 -20.90
N ILE A 373 0.42 -4.47 -21.11
CA ILE A 373 -0.07 -5.46 -20.15
C ILE A 373 0.96 -6.59 -19.94
N GLY A 374 0.81 -7.34 -18.85
CA GLY A 374 1.71 -8.43 -18.51
C GLY A 374 2.81 -8.01 -17.54
N ASN A 375 3.96 -8.66 -17.58
CA ASN A 375 5.04 -8.38 -16.62
C ASN A 375 5.81 -7.12 -17.02
N ILE A 376 6.27 -6.30 -16.07
CA ILE A 376 7.07 -5.11 -16.42
C ILE A 376 8.52 -5.45 -16.82
N HIS A 377 9.11 -6.51 -16.26
CA HIS A 377 10.56 -6.75 -16.37
C HIS A 377 11.04 -7.13 -17.77
N GLY A 378 12.31 -6.83 -18.05
CA GLY A 378 12.96 -7.18 -19.31
C GLY A 378 12.54 -6.22 -20.42
N GLN A 379 11.92 -6.72 -21.49
CA GLN A 379 11.52 -5.89 -22.62
C GLN A 379 10.50 -4.80 -22.27
N GLY A 380 9.67 -5.01 -21.23
CA GLY A 380 8.76 -3.99 -20.72
C GLY A 380 9.48 -2.77 -20.13
N GLU A 381 10.63 -2.96 -19.47
CA GLU A 381 11.45 -1.86 -18.94
C GLU A 381 12.06 -1.06 -20.09
N HIS A 382 12.57 -1.73 -21.13
CA HIS A 382 13.09 -1.07 -22.33
C HIS A 382 12.02 -0.31 -23.11
N LEU A 383 10.80 -0.86 -23.22
CA LEU A 383 9.66 -0.17 -23.82
C LEU A 383 9.39 1.17 -23.11
N LEU A 384 9.35 1.15 -21.78
CA LEU A 384 9.11 2.35 -20.98
C LEU A 384 10.25 3.37 -21.11
N GLU A 385 11.50 2.91 -21.13
CA GLU A 385 12.67 3.78 -21.32
C GLU A 385 12.63 4.53 -22.66
N HIS A 386 12.35 3.83 -23.76
CA HIS A 386 12.30 4.45 -25.08
C HIS A 386 11.09 5.35 -25.27
N LEU A 387 9.93 5.00 -24.70
CA LEU A 387 8.76 5.87 -24.74
C LEU A 387 9.01 7.19 -23.99
N ALA A 388 9.74 7.15 -22.87
CA ALA A 388 10.09 8.34 -22.10
C ALA A 388 11.06 9.29 -22.84
N GLU A 389 11.75 8.83 -23.89
CA GLU A 389 12.59 9.68 -24.75
C GLU A 389 11.78 10.44 -25.81
N LEU A 390 10.51 10.08 -26.04
CA LEU A 390 9.65 10.77 -26.98
C LEU A 390 9.23 12.15 -26.44
N PRO A 391 9.10 13.16 -27.32
CA PRO A 391 8.55 14.45 -26.94
C PRO A 391 7.14 14.32 -26.32
N PRO A 392 6.85 14.98 -25.18
CA PRO A 392 5.50 15.03 -24.65
C PRO A 392 4.55 15.76 -25.61
N ASP A 393 3.31 15.29 -25.71
CA ASP A 393 2.23 15.98 -26.43
C ASP A 393 1.43 16.87 -25.46
N ASP A 394 1.78 18.16 -25.42
CA ASP A 394 1.11 19.19 -24.62
C ASP A 394 -0.16 19.74 -25.28
N SER A 395 -0.66 19.14 -26.38
CA SER A 395 -1.92 19.60 -26.97
C SER A 395 -3.10 19.32 -26.04
N ASP A 396 -3.83 20.36 -25.64
CA ASP A 396 -5.04 20.27 -24.81
C ASP A 396 -5.98 19.16 -25.34
N PRO A 397 -6.68 18.42 -24.46
CA PRO A 397 -7.65 17.45 -24.91
C PRO A 397 -8.69 18.17 -25.79
N GLU A 398 -8.64 17.93 -27.10
CA GLU A 398 -9.67 18.43 -28.02
C GLU A 398 -11.01 17.94 -27.49
N GLU A 399 -11.91 18.89 -27.17
CA GLU A 399 -13.31 18.63 -26.85
C GLU A 399 -13.86 17.64 -27.88
N GLY A 400 -14.19 16.43 -27.42
CA GLY A 400 -14.65 15.35 -28.27
C GLY A 400 -15.78 15.81 -29.20
N GLN A 401 -15.59 15.55 -30.49
CA GLN A 401 -16.53 15.85 -31.56
C GLN A 401 -17.93 15.33 -31.21
N ALA A 402 -18.82 16.23 -30.77
CA ALA A 402 -20.24 15.97 -30.72
C ALA A 402 -20.77 15.78 -32.16
N ALA A 403 -21.51 14.71 -32.37
CA ALA A 403 -22.22 14.43 -33.62
C ALA A 403 -23.10 15.63 -34.05
N PRO A 404 -23.24 15.92 -35.35
CA PRO A 404 -23.88 17.15 -35.83
C PRO A 404 -25.41 17.07 -35.66
N GLY A 405 -25.99 17.94 -34.83
CA GLY A 405 -27.44 17.99 -34.67
C GLY A 405 -27.96 19.19 -33.85
N ALA A 406 -28.46 20.19 -34.58
CA ALA A 406 -29.38 21.28 -34.20
C ALA A 406 -28.78 22.62 -33.66
N PRO A 407 -29.31 23.77 -34.14
CA PRO A 407 -28.67 25.07 -33.98
C PRO A 407 -29.13 25.78 -32.71
N HIS A 408 -28.19 26.33 -31.94
CA HIS A 408 -28.51 27.34 -30.94
C HIS A 408 -28.02 28.73 -31.36
N GLN A 409 -29.00 29.63 -31.34
CA GLN A 409 -28.93 31.02 -31.75
C GLN A 409 -28.02 31.82 -30.82
N GLY A 410 -27.23 32.72 -31.40
CA GLY A 410 -26.34 33.59 -30.66
C GLY A 410 -27.05 34.72 -29.92
N THR A 411 -26.38 35.26 -28.91
CA THR A 411 -26.43 36.68 -28.50
C THR A 411 -25.19 36.96 -27.60
N PRO A 412 -24.75 38.22 -27.40
CA PRO A 412 -23.38 38.61 -27.70
C PRO A 412 -22.53 38.94 -26.46
N ALA A 413 -21.22 38.95 -26.68
CA ALA A 413 -20.18 39.38 -25.76
C ALA A 413 -20.29 40.84 -25.30
N ALA A 414 -19.74 41.11 -24.10
CA ALA A 414 -19.25 42.42 -23.68
C ALA A 414 -18.01 42.25 -22.76
N PRO A 415 -17.09 43.23 -22.70
CA PRO A 415 -15.66 42.96 -22.73
C PRO A 415 -14.88 43.31 -21.44
N GLY A 416 -13.72 42.65 -21.28
CA GLY A 416 -12.49 43.24 -20.75
C GLY A 416 -12.18 43.02 -19.28
N GLN A 417 -11.08 42.31 -18.99
CA GLN A 417 -9.83 42.93 -18.55
C GLN A 417 -8.71 41.89 -18.43
N ASP A 418 -7.65 42.16 -19.19
CA ASP A 418 -6.41 41.41 -19.26
C ASP A 418 -5.65 41.42 -17.93
N GLN A 419 -5.22 40.25 -17.47
CA GLN A 419 -4.03 40.06 -16.65
C GLN A 419 -3.59 38.59 -16.70
N GLU A 420 -2.65 38.29 -17.60
CA GLU A 420 -1.88 37.04 -17.62
C GLU A 420 -1.09 36.87 -16.31
N PRO A 421 -1.17 35.73 -15.62
CA PRO A 421 -0.11 35.29 -14.72
C PRO A 421 0.95 34.50 -15.50
N PRO A 422 2.23 34.53 -15.07
CA PRO A 422 3.34 33.99 -15.84
C PRO A 422 3.29 32.46 -15.86
N ALA A 423 3.58 31.89 -17.04
CA ALA A 423 3.79 30.48 -17.28
C ALA A 423 4.73 29.86 -16.22
N SER A 424 4.22 28.91 -15.45
CA SER A 424 5.00 28.04 -14.59
C SER A 424 5.86 27.14 -15.47
N ARG A 425 7.17 27.43 -15.53
CA ARG A 425 8.17 26.52 -16.10
C ARG A 425 8.31 25.29 -15.19
N THR A 426 7.55 24.25 -15.44
CA THR A 426 7.88 22.88 -15.00
C THR A 426 8.86 22.27 -16.00
N GLY A 427 10.08 22.80 -16.00
CA GLY A 427 11.22 22.24 -16.72
C GLY A 427 12.13 21.50 -15.73
N GLU A 428 12.41 20.24 -16.04
CA GLU A 428 13.50 19.42 -15.53
C GLU A 428 13.46 19.00 -14.04
N LEU A 429 12.79 17.88 -13.77
CA LEU A 429 13.18 16.97 -12.69
C LEU A 429 13.68 15.66 -13.29
N TYR A 430 14.82 15.73 -13.98
CA TYR A 430 15.64 14.54 -14.23
C TYR A 430 16.32 14.17 -12.91
N VAL A 431 15.79 13.15 -12.22
CA VAL A 431 16.48 12.48 -11.11
C VAL A 431 17.21 11.28 -11.71
N PRO A 432 18.55 11.21 -11.67
CA PRO A 432 19.27 10.05 -12.16
C PRO A 432 18.76 8.79 -11.45
N ARG A 433 18.40 7.76 -12.21
CA ARG A 433 18.10 6.41 -11.69
C ARG A 433 19.29 5.96 -10.84
N ILE A 434 19.11 5.93 -9.52
CA ILE A 434 20.03 5.27 -8.60
C ILE A 434 19.63 3.80 -8.60
N ASP A 435 20.47 2.95 -9.19
CA ASP A 435 20.38 1.51 -9.00
C ASP A 435 20.56 1.20 -7.50
N PRO A 436 19.56 0.61 -6.82
CA PRO A 436 19.59 0.36 -5.38
C PRO A 436 20.68 -0.64 -4.95
N TYR A 437 21.39 -1.25 -5.90
CA TYR A 437 22.53 -2.16 -5.65
C TYR A 437 23.87 -1.60 -6.13
N GLN A 438 23.92 -0.39 -6.69
CA GLN A 438 25.16 0.23 -7.10
C GLN A 438 25.93 0.75 -5.88
N SER A 439 27.13 0.21 -5.65
CA SER A 439 28.07 0.75 -4.67
C SER A 439 28.46 2.19 -5.04
N TYR A 440 28.53 3.08 -4.05
CA TYR A 440 28.84 4.49 -4.27
C TYR A 440 30.27 4.71 -4.79
N PRO A 441 30.55 5.82 -5.50
CA PRO A 441 31.93 6.20 -5.84
C PRO A 441 32.79 6.38 -4.59
N GLU A 442 34.08 5.98 -4.63
CA GLU A 442 35.01 6.08 -3.49
C GLU A 442 35.10 7.49 -2.88
N SER A 443 34.90 8.53 -3.70
CA SER A 443 34.89 9.93 -3.25
C SER A 443 33.68 10.31 -2.39
N TYR A 444 32.57 9.57 -2.52
CA TYR A 444 31.36 9.71 -1.70
C TYR A 444 31.51 8.94 -0.37
N GLU A 445 32.03 7.71 -0.41
CA GLU A 445 32.33 6.92 0.78
C GLU A 445 33.39 7.58 1.67
N ALA A 446 34.40 8.24 1.09
CA ALA A 446 35.41 8.99 1.84
C ALA A 446 34.84 10.22 2.57
N ARG A 447 33.70 10.76 2.13
CA ARG A 447 33.09 11.98 2.67
C ARG A 447 32.03 11.68 3.75
N TYR A 448 31.39 10.51 3.68
CA TYR A 448 30.25 10.16 4.55
C TYR A 448 30.29 8.75 5.16
N GLY A 449 31.34 7.97 4.91
CA GLY A 449 31.59 6.72 5.65
C GLY A 449 31.95 7.00 7.11
N PRO A 450 31.73 6.04 8.03
CA PRO A 450 32.16 6.19 9.42
C PRO A 450 33.67 6.44 9.46
N GLN A 451 34.07 7.64 9.90
CA GLN A 451 35.47 7.96 10.15
C GLN A 451 36.04 6.92 11.12
N GLN A 452 36.98 6.10 10.66
CA GLN A 452 37.80 5.31 11.57
C GLN A 452 38.51 6.28 12.52
N PRO A 453 38.47 6.05 13.84
CA PRO A 453 39.29 6.84 14.74
C PRO A 453 40.76 6.69 14.31
N PRO A 454 41.55 7.78 14.34
CA PRO A 454 42.93 7.71 13.92
C PRO A 454 43.67 6.64 14.74
N PRO A 455 44.62 5.91 14.13
CA PRO A 455 45.46 4.99 14.88
C PRO A 455 46.16 5.76 16.01
N PRO A 456 46.37 5.16 17.18
CA PRO A 456 47.01 5.85 18.30
C PRO A 456 48.44 6.25 17.91
N GLY A 457 48.59 7.53 17.56
CA GLY A 457 49.86 8.18 17.31
C GLY A 457 50.56 8.49 18.62
N LEU A 458 51.78 7.99 18.71
CA LEU A 458 52.78 8.29 19.73
C LEU A 458 52.94 9.80 19.96
N GLY A 459 52.90 10.21 21.22
CA GLY A 459 53.60 11.40 21.71
C GLY A 459 52.72 12.54 22.24
N ALA A 460 52.55 12.59 23.56
CA ALA A 460 52.86 13.76 24.40
C ALA A 460 52.21 13.56 25.79
N THR A 461 53.01 13.09 26.74
CA THR A 461 52.67 13.03 28.16
C THR A 461 52.80 14.43 28.80
N PRO A 462 51.82 14.89 29.59
CA PRO A 462 52.05 15.94 30.57
C PRO A 462 52.64 15.33 31.85
N GLN A 463 53.81 15.84 32.23
CA GLN A 463 54.58 15.47 33.42
C GLN A 463 53.87 15.85 34.72
N TRP A 464 53.87 14.95 35.71
CA TRP A 464 53.95 15.28 37.14
C TRP A 464 54.91 14.29 37.84
N PRO A 465 55.60 14.70 38.92
CA PRO A 465 56.95 14.20 39.24
C PRO A 465 57.02 13.15 40.36
N GLY A 466 58.05 12.31 40.25
CA GLY A 466 58.82 11.80 41.39
C GLY A 466 58.48 10.40 41.90
N HIS A 467 59.33 9.40 41.60
CA HIS A 467 60.26 8.77 42.57
C HIS A 467 60.91 7.49 42.00
N GLY A 468 62.26 7.44 42.05
CA GLY A 468 63.02 6.23 42.46
C GLY A 468 63.42 5.17 41.41
N ASN A 469 64.65 5.31 40.89
CA ASN A 469 65.49 4.32 40.16
C ASN A 469 65.94 3.14 41.09
N PRO A 470 66.84 2.18 40.72
CA PRO A 470 67.36 1.68 39.41
C PRO A 470 67.50 0.13 39.27
N GLY A 471 67.83 -0.37 38.06
CA GLY A 471 68.85 -1.45 37.91
C GLY A 471 68.55 -2.59 36.91
N PRO A 472 69.58 -3.21 36.25
CA PRO A 472 69.64 -3.33 34.78
C PRO A 472 69.92 -4.74 34.20
N GLY A 473 69.83 -4.92 32.86
CA GLY A 473 70.43 -6.07 32.14
C GLY A 473 70.04 -6.27 30.66
N HIS A 474 70.99 -6.02 29.75
CA HIS A 474 71.04 -6.21 28.27
C HIS A 474 71.35 -7.70 27.86
N PRO A 475 71.48 -8.13 26.56
CA PRO A 475 70.75 -7.85 25.30
C PRO A 475 70.59 -9.17 24.42
N PRO A 476 70.61 -9.23 23.05
CA PRO A 476 69.77 -10.18 22.27
C PRO A 476 70.55 -11.23 21.42
N ALA A 477 69.88 -12.23 20.81
CA ALA A 477 70.44 -13.02 19.70
C ALA A 477 69.38 -13.85 18.91
N ASP A 478 69.38 -13.62 17.60
CA ASP A 478 69.43 -14.58 16.47
C ASP A 478 68.64 -15.90 16.44
N GLY A 479 67.79 -16.01 15.40
CA GLY A 479 67.97 -17.07 14.40
C GLY A 479 66.95 -18.23 14.35
N PRO A 480 66.68 -18.81 13.15
CA PRO A 480 65.46 -19.56 12.80
C PRO A 480 65.64 -21.08 12.85
N TYR A 481 64.57 -21.91 12.80
CA TYR A 481 64.52 -23.18 12.02
C TYR A 481 63.15 -23.91 12.06
N ARG A 482 62.82 -24.41 10.86
CA ARG A 482 61.87 -25.40 10.32
C ARG A 482 61.28 -26.58 11.16
N THR A 483 59.99 -26.84 10.88
CA THR A 483 59.21 -28.07 10.53
C THR A 483 59.22 -29.40 11.33
N ALA A 484 57.99 -29.78 11.76
CA ALA A 484 57.25 -31.07 11.61
C ALA A 484 57.63 -32.31 12.49
N PRO A 485 56.76 -33.36 12.63
CA PRO A 485 55.27 -33.43 12.72
C PRO A 485 54.71 -34.46 13.77
N GLY A 486 53.39 -34.38 14.03
CA GLY A 486 52.43 -35.52 14.09
C GLY A 486 52.32 -36.42 15.34
N GLN A 487 51.11 -36.55 15.91
CA GLN A 487 50.56 -37.81 16.46
C GLN A 487 49.04 -37.72 16.75
N GLU A 488 48.32 -38.77 16.36
CA GLU A 488 46.87 -39.02 16.52
C GLU A 488 46.64 -40.23 17.48
N PRO A 489 45.38 -40.62 17.85
CA PRO A 489 44.96 -40.92 19.23
C PRO A 489 44.51 -42.37 19.51
N TYR A 490 44.25 -42.77 20.76
CA TYR A 490 43.54 -44.03 21.16
C TYR A 490 42.89 -43.87 22.60
N PRO A 491 42.04 -44.79 23.13
CA PRO A 491 40.61 -44.60 23.51
C PRO A 491 40.26 -45.23 24.90
N GLY A 492 38.96 -45.42 25.23
CA GLY A 492 38.56 -46.30 26.35
C GLY A 492 37.06 -46.73 26.40
N PRO A 493 36.71 -47.86 27.07
CA PRO A 493 35.52 -48.73 26.84
C PRO A 493 34.64 -48.96 28.12
N PRO A 494 33.87 -50.08 28.35
CA PRO A 494 32.57 -50.52 27.76
C PRO A 494 31.40 -50.93 28.75
N GLN A 495 30.16 -50.99 28.21
CA GLN A 495 28.94 -51.86 28.42
C GLN A 495 28.30 -52.24 29.80
N ALA A 496 26.94 -52.17 29.88
CA ALA A 496 26.00 -53.25 30.30
C ALA A 496 24.50 -52.91 30.00
N ARG A 497 23.61 -53.92 29.91
CA ARG A 497 22.22 -53.89 29.37
C ARG A 497 21.15 -54.42 30.36
N GLN A 498 19.88 -54.01 30.12
CA GLN A 498 18.53 -54.55 30.51
C GLN A 498 17.85 -54.03 31.80
N PRO A 499 16.49 -54.08 31.94
CA PRO A 499 15.38 -54.23 30.96
C PRO A 499 14.28 -53.13 31.06
N ALA A 500 13.30 -53.15 30.14
CA ALA A 500 12.16 -52.22 30.04
C ALA A 500 11.02 -52.50 31.05
N PRO A 501 10.19 -51.48 31.36
CA PRO A 501 8.79 -51.71 31.75
C PRO A 501 7.76 -50.95 30.91
N GLU A 502 6.52 -51.42 31.07
CA GLU A 502 5.30 -51.29 30.27
C GLU A 502 4.68 -49.90 30.08
N GLU A 503 3.79 -49.86 29.09
CA GLU A 503 2.89 -48.78 28.70
C GLU A 503 2.10 -48.17 29.87
N SER A 504 2.13 -46.84 29.97
CA SER A 504 1.00 -46.07 30.48
C SER A 504 0.75 -44.87 29.56
N ARG A 505 -0.42 -44.88 28.91
CA ARG A 505 -0.90 -43.73 28.12
C ARG A 505 -1.25 -42.59 29.08
N ALA A 506 -0.43 -41.55 29.11
CA ALA A 506 -0.77 -40.26 29.71
C ALA A 506 -1.61 -39.43 28.72
N PRO A 507 -2.56 -38.60 29.19
CA PRO A 507 -3.38 -37.76 28.32
C PRO A 507 -2.52 -36.71 27.62
N THR A 508 -2.73 -36.55 26.31
CA THR A 508 -2.06 -35.58 25.45
C THR A 508 -2.28 -34.16 25.98
N ARG A 509 -1.19 -33.49 26.37
CA ARG A 509 -1.19 -32.05 26.66
C ARG A 509 -1.31 -31.26 25.35
N PRO A 510 -2.02 -30.12 25.33
CA PRO A 510 -1.99 -29.22 24.18
C PRO A 510 -0.59 -28.62 24.00
N ARG A 511 -0.17 -28.51 22.74
CA ARG A 511 1.17 -28.08 22.30
C ARG A 511 1.45 -26.62 22.67
N GLY A 512 2.68 -26.33 23.12
CA GLY A 512 3.13 -24.98 23.44
C GLY A 512 3.53 -24.18 22.20
N LEU A 513 3.35 -22.85 22.24
CA LEU A 513 3.50 -21.90 21.13
C LEU A 513 4.86 -21.87 20.40
N PHE A 514 5.90 -22.56 20.90
CA PHE A 514 7.27 -22.43 20.38
C PHE A 514 7.99 -23.78 20.16
N GLU A 515 7.26 -24.89 20.03
CA GLU A 515 7.88 -26.16 19.63
C GLU A 515 8.11 -26.25 18.11
N PRO A 516 9.35 -26.52 17.64
CA PRO A 516 9.65 -26.64 16.21
C PRO A 516 8.91 -27.80 15.53
N VAL A 517 8.40 -27.57 14.32
CA VAL A 517 7.72 -28.57 13.48
C VAL A 517 8.77 -29.50 12.86
N ARG A 518 8.63 -30.83 13.08
CA ARG A 518 9.33 -31.82 12.26
C ARG A 518 8.48 -32.12 11.01
N PRO A 519 9.06 -32.15 9.80
CA PRO A 519 8.35 -32.65 8.62
C PRO A 519 8.04 -34.15 8.79
N PRO A 520 6.93 -34.64 8.22
CA PRO A 520 6.59 -36.06 8.24
C PRO A 520 7.62 -36.87 7.44
N GLU A 521 7.98 -38.05 7.93
CA GLU A 521 8.77 -39.01 7.15
C GLU A 521 7.92 -39.59 6.00
N PRO A 522 8.53 -40.03 4.88
CA PRO A 522 7.78 -40.60 3.77
C PRO A 522 7.24 -41.98 4.18
N GLY A 523 5.94 -42.04 4.50
CA GLY A 523 5.27 -43.29 4.86
C GLY A 523 3.84 -43.15 5.39
N ASP A 524 3.43 -41.99 5.88
CA ASP A 524 2.08 -41.79 6.44
C ASP A 524 1.10 -41.24 5.40
N THR A 525 0.34 -42.14 4.76
CA THR A 525 -0.86 -41.79 3.98
C THR A 525 -2.06 -41.59 4.91
N PRO A 526 -2.79 -40.46 4.84
CA PRO A 526 -4.05 -40.33 5.57
C PRO A 526 -5.16 -41.17 4.89
N GLN A 527 -5.82 -42.05 5.65
CA GLN A 527 -7.04 -42.74 5.21
C GLN A 527 -8.16 -41.72 4.94
N ALA A 528 -8.88 -41.92 3.83
CA ALA A 528 -10.05 -41.13 3.44
C ALA A 528 -11.18 -41.21 4.50
N PRO A 529 -11.94 -40.12 4.72
CA PRO A 529 -13.07 -40.15 5.65
C PRO A 529 -14.25 -40.95 5.06
N PRO A 530 -15.08 -41.60 5.90
CA PRO A 530 -16.23 -42.37 5.44
C PRO A 530 -17.37 -41.47 4.92
N PRO A 531 -18.25 -41.99 4.04
CA PRO A 531 -19.30 -41.20 3.41
C PRO A 531 -20.44 -40.85 4.38
N ALA A 532 -20.98 -39.65 4.19
CA ALA A 532 -22.10 -39.11 4.95
C ALA A 532 -23.40 -39.89 4.74
N THR A 533 -24.19 -40.06 5.81
CA THR A 533 -25.58 -40.53 5.75
C THR A 533 -26.56 -39.38 6.05
N PRO A 534 -27.77 -39.37 5.45
CA PRO A 534 -28.62 -38.18 5.40
C PRO A 534 -29.73 -38.12 6.49
N PHE A 535 -30.09 -36.88 6.85
CA PHE A 535 -31.33 -36.36 7.46
C PHE A 535 -32.17 -37.22 8.44
N GLY A 536 -32.50 -36.63 9.62
CA GLY A 536 -33.69 -37.01 10.38
C GLY A 536 -33.85 -36.52 11.82
N GLN A 537 -34.63 -35.44 11.99
CA GLN A 537 -35.58 -35.17 13.08
C GLN A 537 -35.12 -35.04 14.57
N GLY A 538 -35.20 -33.80 15.07
CA GLY A 538 -36.10 -33.43 16.18
C GLY A 538 -35.59 -33.47 17.63
N ARG A 539 -35.52 -32.29 18.27
CA ARG A 539 -35.98 -31.99 19.66
C ARG A 539 -35.62 -30.53 20.01
N ARG A 540 -36.62 -29.64 20.08
CA ARG A 540 -37.32 -29.11 21.28
C ARG A 540 -36.57 -27.97 21.99
N ALA A 541 -37.29 -26.84 22.04
CA ALA A 541 -36.95 -25.58 22.66
C ALA A 541 -36.62 -25.69 24.16
N ALA A 542 -35.67 -24.87 24.61
CA ALA A 542 -35.41 -24.59 26.01
C ALA A 542 -36.06 -23.26 26.40
N ALA A 543 -36.83 -23.29 27.49
CA ALA A 543 -37.54 -22.17 28.10
C ALA A 543 -36.60 -21.26 28.91
N PRO A 544 -36.99 -19.99 29.17
CA PRO A 544 -36.22 -19.06 30.00
C PRO A 544 -36.40 -19.33 31.51
N PRO A 545 -35.47 -18.86 32.37
CA PRO A 545 -35.47 -19.15 33.81
C PRO A 545 -36.50 -18.31 34.59
N PRO A 546 -36.87 -18.73 35.83
CA PRO A 546 -38.00 -18.17 36.57
C PRO A 546 -37.63 -16.95 37.45
N ASP A 547 -38.64 -16.10 37.64
CA ASP A 547 -38.68 -14.93 38.53
C ASP A 547 -38.66 -15.27 40.03
N HIS A 548 -38.09 -14.35 40.83
CA HIS A 548 -38.43 -14.17 42.25
C HIS A 548 -38.56 -12.67 42.60
N PRO A 549 -39.31 -12.31 43.66
CA PRO A 549 -40.27 -11.21 43.59
C PRO A 549 -39.90 -9.99 44.43
N GLY A 550 -40.43 -8.83 44.00
CA GLY A 550 -40.97 -7.78 44.86
C GLY A 550 -40.00 -6.72 45.41
N GLN A 551 -40.12 -5.49 44.93
CA GLN A 551 -40.56 -4.33 45.75
C GLN A 551 -40.78 -3.07 44.89
N ASP A 552 -42.03 -2.59 44.94
CA ASP A 552 -42.54 -1.22 44.94
C ASP A 552 -42.11 -0.18 43.89
N ARG A 553 -43.06 0.13 43.00
CA ARG A 553 -43.21 1.43 42.30
C ARG A 553 -44.16 2.33 43.08
N PRO A 554 -43.99 3.67 42.97
CA PRO A 554 -45.12 4.57 42.83
C PRO A 554 -45.23 5.14 41.41
N ALA A 555 -46.43 5.65 41.14
CA ALA A 555 -47.06 5.78 39.84
C ALA A 555 -46.64 7.00 39.01
N GLN A 556 -47.09 6.93 37.76
CA GLN A 556 -46.87 7.79 36.60
C GLN A 556 -47.33 9.25 36.76
N THR A 557 -46.71 10.14 35.99
CA THR A 557 -47.31 11.40 35.52
C THR A 557 -46.91 11.60 34.05
N PRO A 558 -47.85 11.70 33.09
CA PRO A 558 -47.52 12.05 31.70
C PRO A 558 -47.50 13.57 31.50
N PRO A 559 -46.72 14.11 30.54
CA PRO A 559 -46.71 15.53 30.22
C PRO A 559 -47.92 15.95 29.35
N PRO A 560 -48.31 17.24 29.36
CA PRO A 560 -49.55 17.70 28.75
C PRO A 560 -49.42 17.97 27.24
N ALA A 561 -50.54 17.81 26.53
CA ALA A 561 -50.72 18.20 25.12
C ALA A 561 -50.76 19.73 24.94
N PRO A 562 -50.30 20.27 23.80
CA PRO A 562 -50.56 21.66 23.45
C PRO A 562 -51.94 21.83 22.79
N ARG A 563 -52.63 22.91 23.16
CA ARG A 563 -53.94 23.34 22.65
C ARG A 563 -53.82 24.08 21.33
N ASP A 564 -54.85 23.90 20.50
CA ASP A 564 -55.15 24.65 19.28
C ASP A 564 -55.23 26.16 19.47
N GLY A 565 -54.85 26.89 18.40
CA GLY A 565 -54.94 28.34 18.29
C GLY A 565 -54.86 28.85 16.85
N ASN A 566 -55.96 28.65 16.11
CA ASN A 566 -56.59 29.60 15.18
C ASN A 566 -55.99 29.93 13.78
N THR A 567 -56.86 29.69 12.79
CA THR A 567 -57.24 30.53 11.61
C THR A 567 -56.42 30.61 10.32
N SER A 568 -57.18 30.37 9.23
CA SER A 568 -57.05 30.87 7.85
C SER A 568 -55.96 30.21 7.01
N GLY A 569 -56.21 29.52 5.90
CA GLY A 569 -57.30 29.60 4.94
C GLY A 569 -56.67 29.78 3.56
N TYR A 570 -56.57 28.72 2.74
CA TYR A 570 -56.42 28.84 1.28
C TYR A 570 -56.65 27.49 0.58
N ARG A 571 -57.51 27.49 -0.45
CA ARG A 571 -57.76 26.37 -1.38
C ARG A 571 -56.63 26.25 -2.41
N PRO A 572 -56.39 25.08 -2.99
CA PRO A 572 -56.01 24.97 -4.39
C PRO A 572 -57.17 24.42 -5.22
N GLY A 573 -57.53 25.18 -6.25
CA GLY A 573 -58.39 24.73 -7.34
C GLY A 573 -57.60 23.94 -8.39
N GLU A 574 -58.37 23.18 -9.16
CA GLU A 574 -57.99 22.29 -10.25
C GLU A 574 -57.40 23.01 -11.48
N ASN A 575 -56.67 22.22 -12.27
CA ASN A 575 -56.53 22.23 -13.74
C ASN A 575 -56.14 23.54 -14.46
N ARG A 576 -54.91 23.57 -14.96
CA ARG A 576 -54.62 23.50 -16.41
C ARG A 576 -53.15 23.23 -16.68
#